data_AF-A0A1H3EI11-F1
#
_entry.id   AF-A0A1H3EI11-F1
#
_cell.length_a   1.000
_cell.length_b   1.000
_cell.length_c   1.000
_cell.angle_alpha   90.00
_cell.angle_beta   90.00
_cell.angle_gamma   90.00
#
_symmetry.space_group_name_H-M   'P 1'
#
loop_
_entity.id
_entity.type
_entity.pdbx_description
1 polymer ?
#
loop_
_entity_poly.entity_id
_entity_poly.type
_entity_poly.pdbx_seq_one_letter_code
_entity_poly.pdbx_strand_id
1 'polypeptide(L)'
;MAPTTDPHQLVRGFIADTAGTTDALVEAACTSRDPALLVAAALVPPGRPELLVRAAAAALCTRDRQLVAVASAHLRGDHDRALLLARDHLADHPDAVLVAHIAALSTRR
;
A
#
# COMPACT_ATOMS: atom_id res chain seq x y z
N MET A 1 -11.89 -21.18 -14.07
CA MET A 1 -10.60 -20.45 -14.05
C MET A 1 -10.92 -19.03 -13.60
N ALA A 2 -10.64 -18.68 -12.34
CA ALA A 2 -10.79 -17.29 -11.91
C ALA A 2 -9.81 -16.43 -12.72
N PRO A 3 -10.20 -15.23 -13.20
CA PRO A 3 -9.22 -14.33 -13.79
C PRO A 3 -8.14 -14.11 -12.74
N THR A 4 -6.89 -14.41 -13.07
CA THR A 4 -5.75 -14.01 -12.25
C THR A 4 -5.70 -12.49 -12.30
N THR A 5 -6.40 -11.82 -11.39
CA THR A 5 -6.45 -10.37 -11.36
C THR A 5 -5.05 -9.85 -11.11
N ASP A 6 -4.55 -9.07 -12.06
CA ASP A 6 -3.24 -8.45 -11.99
C ASP A 6 -3.10 -7.65 -10.68
N PRO A 7 -2.04 -7.89 -9.87
CA PRO A 7 -1.76 -7.13 -8.66
C PRO A 7 -1.87 -5.61 -8.84
N HIS A 8 -1.39 -5.08 -9.96
CA HIS A 8 -1.47 -3.65 -10.24
C HIS A 8 -2.91 -3.17 -10.45
N GLN A 9 -3.77 -3.99 -11.05
CA GLN A 9 -5.18 -3.67 -11.22
C GLN A 9 -5.92 -3.65 -9.88
N LEU A 10 -5.63 -4.61 -8.99
CA LEU A 10 -6.21 -4.63 -7.64
C LEU A 10 -5.80 -3.40 -6.84
N VAL A 11 -4.52 -3.02 -6.86
CA VAL A 11 -4.04 -1.80 -6.18
C VAL A 11 -4.71 -0.55 -6.75
N ARG A 12 -4.84 -0.44 -8.08
CA ARG A 12 -5.52 0.70 -8.70
C ARG A 12 -7.01 0.75 -8.38
N GLY A 13 -7.70 -0.38 -8.41
CA GLY A 13 -9.13 -0.46 -8.06
C GLY A 13 -9.38 -0.11 -6.60
N PHE A 14 -8.48 -0.49 -5.69
CA PHE A 14 -8.52 -0.07 -4.29
C PHE A 14 -8.37 1.44 -4.14
N ILE A 15 -7.39 2.05 -4.82
CA ILE A 15 -7.19 3.51 -4.80
C ILE A 15 -8.41 4.25 -5.37
N ALA A 16 -9.05 3.68 -6.39
CA ALA A 16 -10.23 4.23 -7.03
C ALA A 16 -11.55 3.90 -6.31
N ASP A 17 -11.51 3.23 -5.16
CA ASP A 17 -12.69 2.77 -4.40
C ASP A 17 -13.68 1.96 -5.27
N THR A 18 -13.13 1.10 -6.14
CA THR A 18 -13.93 0.26 -7.03
C THR A 18 -14.55 -0.90 -6.26
N ALA A 19 -15.87 -1.02 -6.34
CA ALA A 19 -16.65 -2.05 -5.64
C ALA A 19 -16.07 -3.46 -5.84
N GLY A 20 -15.96 -4.23 -4.75
CA GLY A 20 -15.44 -5.60 -4.73
C GLY A 20 -13.92 -5.73 -4.80
N THR A 21 -13.17 -4.64 -5.00
CA THR A 21 -11.70 -4.70 -5.09
C THR A 21 -11.05 -4.97 -3.74
N THR A 22 -11.64 -4.48 -2.65
CA THR A 22 -11.11 -4.65 -1.28
C THR A 22 -11.01 -6.12 -0.88
N ASP A 23 -12.07 -6.89 -1.09
CA ASP A 23 -12.09 -8.32 -0.74
C ASP A 23 -11.14 -9.11 -1.64
N ALA A 24 -11.12 -8.81 -2.94
CA ALA A 24 -10.20 -9.43 -3.89
C ALA A 24 -8.72 -9.13 -3.58
N LEU A 25 -8.42 -7.90 -3.14
CA LEU A 25 -7.10 -7.47 -2.72
C LEU A 25 -6.63 -8.21 -1.46
N VAL A 26 -7.53 -8.34 -0.48
CA VAL A 26 -7.29 -9.10 0.75
C VAL A 26 -7.02 -10.57 0.44
N GLU A 27 -7.83 -11.18 -0.43
CA GLU A 27 -7.65 -12.59 -0.82
C GLU A 27 -6.34 -12.80 -1.58
N ALA A 28 -6.00 -11.91 -2.52
CA ALA A 28 -4.74 -11.96 -3.25
C ALA A 28 -3.53 -11.80 -2.32
N ALA A 29 -3.65 -11.02 -1.24
CA ALA A 29 -2.58 -10.82 -0.26
C ALA A 29 -2.22 -12.12 0.49
N CYS A 30 -3.12 -13.10 0.57
CA CYS A 30 -2.85 -14.39 1.22
C CYS A 30 -1.70 -15.15 0.54
N THR A 31 -1.58 -15.05 -0.78
CA THR A 31 -0.59 -15.81 -1.57
C THR A 31 0.48 -14.94 -2.23
N SER A 32 0.24 -13.62 -2.33
CA SER A 32 1.17 -12.70 -2.98
C SER A 32 2.43 -12.41 -2.16
N ARG A 33 3.51 -12.08 -2.88
CA ARG A 33 4.76 -11.52 -2.35
C ARG A 33 5.07 -10.14 -2.92
N ASP A 34 4.15 -9.55 -3.69
CA ASP A 34 4.32 -8.19 -4.21
C ASP A 34 4.19 -7.17 -3.06
N PRO A 35 5.25 -6.38 -2.75
CA PRO A 35 5.20 -5.38 -1.69
C PRO A 35 4.08 -4.35 -1.87
N ALA A 36 3.75 -3.95 -3.11
CA ALA A 36 2.72 -2.96 -3.37
C ALA A 36 1.32 -3.50 -3.05
N LEU A 37 1.04 -4.74 -3.46
CA LEU A 37 -0.21 -5.42 -3.14
C LEU A 37 -0.35 -5.63 -1.63
N LEU A 38 0.70 -6.11 -0.97
CA LEU A 38 0.69 -6.35 0.48
C LEU A 38 0.47 -5.05 1.27
N VAL A 39 1.09 -3.95 0.83
CA VAL A 39 0.87 -2.62 1.44
C VAL A 39 -0.55 -2.13 1.21
N ALA A 40 -1.09 -2.23 -0.01
CA ALA A 40 -2.47 -1.83 -0.27
C ALA A 40 -3.46 -2.63 0.58
N ALA A 41 -3.28 -3.96 0.66
CA ALA A 41 -4.10 -4.83 1.51
C ALA A 41 -3.97 -4.49 3.00
N ALA A 42 -2.80 -4.03 3.45
CA ALA A 42 -2.57 -3.60 4.83
C ALA A 42 -3.38 -2.35 5.22
N LEU A 43 -3.72 -1.50 4.24
CA LEU A 43 -4.45 -0.24 4.45
C LEU A 43 -5.96 -0.41 4.46
N VAL A 44 -6.47 -1.58 4.04
CA VAL A 44 -7.89 -1.90 4.11
C VAL A 44 -8.34 -1.90 5.58
N PRO A 45 -9.35 -1.09 5.97
CA PRO A 45 -9.87 -1.08 7.34
C PRO A 45 -10.31 -2.48 7.80
N PRO A 46 -9.97 -2.90 9.04
CA PRO A 46 -9.44 -2.09 10.15
C PRO A 46 -7.92 -1.83 10.14
N GLY A 47 -7.21 -2.19 9.08
CA GLY A 47 -5.75 -2.11 8.98
C GLY A 47 -5.08 -3.39 9.45
N ARG A 48 -4.02 -3.82 8.75
CA ARG A 48 -3.36 -5.12 8.95
C ARG A 48 -1.83 -4.98 8.98
N PRO A 49 -1.24 -4.58 10.11
CA PRO A 49 0.20 -4.32 10.21
C PRO A 49 1.06 -5.57 9.92
N GLU A 50 0.54 -6.78 10.10
CA GLU A 50 1.21 -8.03 9.75
C GLU A 50 1.52 -8.16 8.26
N LEU A 51 0.68 -7.56 7.39
CA LEU A 51 0.94 -7.52 5.95
C LEU A 51 2.11 -6.59 5.62
N LEU A 52 2.36 -5.55 6.42
CA LEU A 52 3.55 -4.71 6.27
C LEU A 52 4.84 -5.42 6.67
N VAL A 53 4.79 -6.34 7.65
CA VAL A 53 5.94 -7.20 7.98
C VAL A 53 6.29 -8.10 6.80
N ARG A 54 5.28 -8.69 6.15
CA ARG A 54 5.48 -9.48 4.92
C ARG A 54 5.99 -8.64 3.76
N ALA A 55 5.44 -7.44 3.57
CA ALA A 55 5.90 -6.52 2.53
C ALA A 55 7.36 -6.11 2.75
N ALA A 56 7.76 -5.84 3.99
CA ALA A 56 9.14 -5.55 4.35
C ALA A 56 10.09 -6.71 4.03
N ALA A 57 9.66 -7.95 4.32
CA ALA A 57 10.44 -9.15 4.01
C ALA A 57 10.56 -9.43 2.51
N ALA A 58 9.56 -9.04 1.72
CA ALA A 58 9.54 -9.21 0.27
C ALA A 58 10.17 -8.05 -0.51
N ALA A 59 10.43 -6.91 0.13
CA ALA A 59 11.00 -5.72 -0.48
C ALA A 59 12.41 -5.97 -1.02
N LEU A 60 12.59 -5.84 -2.34
CA LEU A 60 13.87 -6.11 -3.01
C LEU A 60 14.69 -4.84 -3.23
N CYS A 61 14.03 -3.68 -3.31
CA CYS A 61 14.69 -2.41 -3.60
C CYS A 61 14.34 -1.31 -2.58
N THR A 62 15.08 -0.19 -2.64
CA THR A 62 14.86 0.98 -1.78
C THR A 62 13.44 1.52 -1.93
N ARG A 63 12.91 1.54 -3.16
CA ARG A 63 11.54 2.00 -3.46
C ARG A 63 10.50 1.20 -2.66
N ASP A 64 10.63 -0.12 -2.63
CA ASP A 64 9.72 -1.00 -1.86
C ASP A 64 9.82 -0.73 -0.35
N ARG A 65 11.04 -0.59 0.17
CA ARG A 65 11.27 -0.33 1.60
C ARG A 65 10.71 1.02 2.03
N GLN A 66 10.86 2.05 1.20
CA GLN A 66 10.28 3.38 1.43
C GLN A 66 8.75 3.32 1.42
N LEU A 67 8.14 2.61 0.46
CA LEU A 67 6.69 2.40 0.43
C LEU A 67 6.19 1.77 1.74
N VAL A 68 6.86 0.72 2.22
CA VAL A 68 6.52 0.07 3.48
C VAL A 68 6.70 1.03 4.67
N ALA A 69 7.75 1.85 4.68
CA ALA A 69 7.98 2.82 5.74
C ALA A 69 6.88 3.89 5.81
N VAL A 70 6.43 4.40 4.65
CA VAL A 70 5.31 5.35 4.55
C VAL A 70 4.03 4.73 5.11
N ALA A 71 3.66 3.53 4.64
CA ALA A 71 2.46 2.83 5.09
C ALA A 71 2.51 2.51 6.60
N SER A 72 3.69 2.13 7.10
CA SER A 72 3.89 1.82 8.51
C SER A 72 3.73 3.05 9.42
N ALA A 73 4.19 4.22 8.97
CA ALA A 73 3.96 5.47 9.70
C ALA A 73 2.47 5.81 9.74
N HIS A 74 1.77 5.67 8.61
CA HIS A 74 0.33 5.90 8.53
C HIS A 74 -0.47 5.00 9.48
N LEU A 75 -0.23 3.68 9.48
CA LEU A 75 -0.96 2.74 10.33
C LEU A 75 -0.68 2.92 11.83
N ARG A 76 0.46 3.53 12.20
CA ARG A 76 0.77 3.88 13.60
C ARG A 76 0.10 5.18 14.06
N GLY A 77 -0.52 5.93 13.15
CA GLY A 77 -1.07 7.26 13.43
C GLY A 77 -0.02 8.37 13.36
N ASP A 78 1.22 8.08 12.94
CA ASP A 78 2.28 9.08 12.77
C ASP A 78 2.11 9.82 11.44
N HIS A 79 1.01 10.57 11.30
CA HIS A 79 0.58 11.19 10.04
C HIS A 79 1.61 12.19 9.48
N ASP A 80 2.21 13.02 10.32
CA ASP A 80 3.27 13.97 9.91
C ASP A 80 4.49 13.23 9.33
N ARG A 81 4.89 12.12 9.97
CA ARG A 81 5.98 11.28 9.50
C ARG A 81 5.62 10.60 8.18
N ALA A 82 4.39 10.11 8.05
CA ALA A 82 3.91 9.51 6.81
C ALA A 82 3.95 10.52 5.66
N LEU A 83 3.52 11.76 5.89
CA LEU A 83 3.56 12.84 4.89
C LEU A 83 4.99 13.24 4.51
N LEU A 84 5.89 13.35 5.49
CA LEU A 84 7.29 13.67 5.23
C LEU A 84 7.96 12.60 4.36
N LEU A 85 7.77 11.32 4.70
CA LEU A 85 8.30 10.19 3.94
C LEU A 85 7.65 10.08 2.55
N ALA A 86 6.34 10.33 2.44
CA ALA A 86 5.66 10.30 1.16
C ALA A 86 6.15 11.40 0.22
N ARG A 87 6.40 12.61 0.75
CA ARG A 87 6.98 13.72 -0.03
C ARG A 87 8.36 13.37 -0.58
N ASP A 88 9.22 12.79 0.25
CA ASP A 88 10.57 12.36 -0.15
C ASP A 88 10.48 11.30 -1.27
N HIS A 89 9.66 10.27 -1.07
CA HIS A 89 9.47 9.21 -2.06
C HIS A 89 8.89 9.73 -3.39
N LEU A 90 7.92 10.64 -3.35
CA LEU A 90 7.28 11.19 -4.55
C LEU A 90 8.20 12.16 -5.32
N ALA A 91 9.23 12.72 -4.67
CA ALA A 91 10.24 13.52 -5.37
C ALA A 91 11.05 12.64 -6.36
N ASP A 92 11.36 11.41 -5.97
CA ASP A 92 12.10 10.45 -6.80
C ASP A 92 11.20 9.58 -7.68
N HIS A 93 9.96 9.33 -7.24
CA HIS A 93 8.99 8.43 -7.88
C HIS A 93 7.60 9.09 -8.01
N PRO A 94 7.45 10.10 -8.89
CA PRO A 94 6.19 10.82 -9.04
C PRO A 94 5.02 9.95 -9.53
N ASP A 95 5.32 8.78 -10.11
CA ASP A 95 4.36 7.77 -10.57
C ASP A 95 3.84 6.84 -9.44
N ALA A 96 4.34 6.97 -8.21
CA ALA A 96 3.95 6.11 -7.09
C ALA A 96 2.55 6.43 -6.54
N VAL A 97 1.50 6.10 -7.31
CA VAL A 97 0.09 6.41 -6.98
C VAL A 97 -0.33 5.88 -5.61
N LEU A 98 0.15 4.71 -5.19
CA LEU A 98 -0.15 4.16 -3.86
C LEU A 98 0.41 5.03 -2.73
N VAL A 99 1.61 5.61 -2.89
CA VAL A 99 2.19 6.53 -1.91
C VAL A 99 1.41 7.83 -1.86
N ALA A 100 1.02 8.38 -3.03
CA ALA A 100 0.15 9.55 -3.10
C ALA A 100 -1.20 9.31 -2.39
N HIS A 101 -1.76 8.10 -2.54
CA HIS A 101 -2.98 7.71 -1.83
C HIS A 101 -2.79 7.66 -0.31
N ILE A 102 -1.69 7.08 0.19
CA ILE A 102 -1.39 7.06 1.64
C ILE A 102 -1.22 8.48 2.20
N ALA A 103 -0.56 9.38 1.44
CA ALA A 103 -0.44 10.78 1.83
C ALA A 103 -1.83 11.45 1.93
N ALA A 104 -2.71 11.23 0.94
CA ALA A 104 -4.08 11.75 0.95
C ALA A 104 -4.96 11.13 2.05
N LEU A 105 -4.68 9.91 2.51
CA LEU A 105 -5.33 9.34 3.70
C LEU A 105 -4.82 9.99 4.99
N SER A 106 -3.53 10.31 5.05
CA SER A 106 -2.89 10.90 6.23
C SER A 106 -3.27 12.37 6.45
N THR A 107 -3.67 13.10 5.41
CA THR A 107 -4.17 14.48 5.53
C THR A 107 -5.63 14.57 5.96
N ARG A 108 -6.39 13.48 5.86
CA ARG A 108 -7.83 13.44 6.18
C ARG A 108 -8.14 13.04 7.63
N ARG A 109 -7.13 12.79 8.45
CA ARG A 109 -7.27 12.29 9.83
C ARG A 109 -6.96 13.34 10.88
#